data_AF-A0A1E4IST9-F1
#
_entry.id   AF-A0A1E4IST9-F1
#
_cell.length_a   1.000
_cell.length_b   1.000
_cell.length_c   1.000
_cell.angle_alpha   90.00
_cell.angle_beta   90.00
_cell.angle_gamma   90.00
#
_symmetry.space_group_name_H-M   'P 1'
#
loop_
_entity.id
_entity.type
_entity.pdbx_description
1 polymer ?
#
loop_
_entity_poly.entity_id
_entity_poly.type
_entity_poly.pdbx_seq_one_letter_code
_entity_poly.pdbx_strand_id
1 'polypeptide(L)'
;MAPALEADEGTKAVPLMTLHKSKGLEHHTVIFVDLGDSAWRSYAQNTAEATAGFHARQAAGIFTYLPERGRRSIAPLYPLLASAGVQTLSVA
;
A
#
# COMPACT_ATOMS: atom_id res chain seq x y z
N MET A 1 12.75 -18.14 -28.50
CA MET A 1 13.85 -17.40 -27.84
C MET A 1 13.38 -16.01 -27.39
N ALA A 2 12.18 -15.89 -26.81
CA ALA A 2 11.54 -14.60 -26.47
C ALA A 2 11.31 -14.35 -24.96
N PRO A 3 11.11 -15.34 -24.07
CA PRO A 3 10.69 -15.05 -22.69
C PRO A 3 11.81 -14.45 -21.81
N ALA A 4 13.07 -14.69 -22.14
CA ALA A 4 14.19 -14.14 -21.38
C ALA A 4 14.38 -12.63 -21.59
N LEU A 5 14.05 -12.11 -22.78
CA LEU A 5 14.16 -10.68 -23.11
C LEU A 5 13.01 -9.88 -22.48
N GLU A 6 11.79 -10.43 -22.46
CA GLU A 6 10.66 -9.79 -21.77
C GLU A 6 10.88 -9.63 -20.25
N ALA A 7 11.65 -10.52 -19.64
CA ALA A 7 12.02 -10.44 -18.23
C ALA A 7 13.08 -9.35 -17.97
N ASP A 8 14.01 -9.15 -18.90
CA ASP A 8 15.07 -8.14 -18.83
C ASP A 8 14.54 -6.72 -19.03
N GLU A 9 13.59 -6.53 -19.96
CA GLU A 9 12.95 -5.23 -20.22
C GLU A 9 11.87 -4.85 -19.18
N GLY A 10 11.46 -5.79 -18.31
CA GLY A 10 10.49 -5.53 -17.25
C GLY A 10 9.05 -5.27 -17.74
N THR A 11 8.73 -5.55 -19.00
CA THR A 11 7.47 -5.23 -19.69
C THR A 11 6.21 -5.81 -19.02
N LYS A 12 6.36 -6.83 -18.15
CA LYS A 12 5.27 -7.44 -17.37
C LYS A 12 5.58 -7.52 -15.86
N ALA A 13 6.57 -6.75 -15.39
CA ALA A 13 6.94 -6.75 -13.99
C ALA A 13 5.90 -6.00 -13.14
N VAL A 14 5.61 -6.52 -11.95
CA VAL A 14 4.85 -5.79 -10.93
C VAL A 14 5.81 -4.80 -10.27
N PRO A 15 5.61 -3.48 -10.42
CA PRO A 15 6.55 -2.51 -9.91
C PRO A 15 6.47 -2.45 -8.38
N LEU A 16 7.61 -2.64 -7.70
CA LEU A 16 7.76 -2.42 -6.27
C LEU A 16 8.39 -1.04 -6.04
N MET A 17 7.75 -0.23 -5.21
CA MET A 17 8.24 1.11 -4.90
C MET A 17 7.76 1.58 -3.53
N THR A 18 8.37 2.64 -3.00
CA THR A 18 7.88 3.30 -1.80
C THR A 18 6.67 4.17 -2.12
N LEU A 19 5.82 4.45 -1.13
CA LEU A 19 4.68 5.36 -1.26
C LEU A 19 5.07 6.74 -1.81
N HIS A 20 6.25 7.23 -1.45
CA HIS A 20 6.73 8.50 -1.95
C HIS A 20 7.01 8.46 -3.46
N LYS A 21 7.53 7.35 -3.98
CA LYS A 21 7.87 7.17 -5.39
C LYS A 21 6.66 6.87 -6.27
N SER A 22 5.53 6.45 -5.68
CA SER A 22 4.27 6.22 -6.41
C SER A 22 3.44 7.49 -6.64
N LYS A 23 3.81 8.63 -6.04
CA LYS A 23 3.08 9.89 -6.22
C LYS A 23 3.00 10.29 -7.69
N GLY A 24 1.78 10.54 -8.18
CA GLY A 24 1.53 10.90 -9.58
C GLY A 24 1.49 9.71 -10.55
N LEU A 25 1.69 8.48 -10.07
CA LEU A 25 1.46 7.27 -10.86
C LEU A 25 0.03 6.75 -10.62
N GLU A 26 -0.63 6.38 -11.71
CA GLU A 26 -1.93 5.74 -11.68
C GLU A 26 -1.77 4.25 -12.00
N HIS A 27 -2.32 3.41 -11.13
CA HIS A 27 -2.33 1.96 -11.28
C HIS A 27 -3.76 1.46 -11.11
N HIS A 28 -4.13 0.45 -11.88
CA HIS A 28 -5.46 -0.17 -11.76
C HIS A 28 -5.68 -0.80 -10.37
N THR A 29 -4.63 -1.42 -9.82
CA THR A 29 -4.63 -2.08 -8.52
C THR A 29 -3.33 -1.77 -7.79
N VAL A 30 -3.43 -1.44 -6.50
CA VAL A 30 -2.27 -1.26 -5.63
C VAL A 30 -2.39 -2.13 -4.40
N ILE A 31 -1.27 -2.78 -4.07
CA ILE A 31 -1.11 -3.57 -2.85
C ILE A 31 -0.15 -2.83 -1.92
N PHE A 32 -0.67 -2.33 -0.81
CA PHE A 32 0.13 -1.75 0.26
C PHE A 32 0.63 -2.89 1.15
N VAL A 33 1.94 -3.10 1.12
CA VAL A 33 2.59 -4.16 1.89
C VAL A 33 2.96 -3.64 3.28
N ASP A 34 2.61 -4.39 4.32
CA ASP A 34 2.93 -4.12 5.72
C ASP A 34 2.37 -2.79 6.25
N LEU A 35 1.07 -2.76 6.50
CA LEU A 35 0.41 -1.71 7.24
C LEU A 35 0.65 -1.91 8.75
N GLY A 36 1.85 -1.55 9.21
CA GLY A 36 2.30 -1.66 10.60
C GLY A 36 3.17 -0.48 11.04
N ASP A 37 3.43 -0.39 12.34
CA ASP A 37 4.16 0.73 12.96
C ASP A 37 5.57 0.91 12.36
N SER A 38 6.24 -0.18 11.97
CA SER A 38 7.60 -0.15 11.41
C SER A 38 7.69 0.41 10.00
N ALA A 39 6.66 0.23 9.19
CA ALA A 39 6.62 0.68 7.79
C ALA A 39 6.08 2.11 7.66
N TRP A 40 5.33 2.58 8.66
CA TRP A 40 4.65 3.88 8.66
C TRP A 40 5.16 4.81 9.78
N ARG A 41 6.46 4.83 10.02
CA ARG A 41 7.09 5.61 11.12
C ARG A 41 6.80 7.11 11.06
N SER A 42 6.64 7.67 9.86
CA SER A 42 6.32 9.09 9.65
C SER A 42 4.82 9.40 9.69
N TYR A 43 3.94 8.40 9.81
CA TYR A 43 2.48 8.61 9.85
C TYR A 43 2.09 9.58 10.97
N ALA A 44 2.63 9.37 12.19
CA ALA A 44 2.35 10.21 13.34
C ALA A 44 2.79 11.68 13.15
N GLN A 45 3.78 11.93 12.30
CA GLN A 45 4.33 13.27 12.04
C GLN A 45 3.64 13.98 10.89
N ASN A 46 3.01 13.24 9.97
CA ASN A 46 2.41 13.82 8.77
C ASN A 46 1.16 13.06 8.30
N THR A 47 0.18 12.97 9.21
CA THR A 47 -1.08 12.22 9.01
C THR A 47 -1.80 12.62 7.72
N ALA A 48 -1.82 13.93 7.38
CA ALA A 48 -2.49 14.42 6.17
C ALA A 48 -1.80 13.94 4.89
N GLU A 49 -0.47 14.03 4.81
CA GLU A 49 0.30 13.56 3.65
C GLU A 49 0.25 12.03 3.51
N ALA A 50 0.34 11.32 4.64
CA ALA A 50 0.22 9.88 4.66
C ALA A 50 -1.17 9.43 4.20
N THR A 51 -2.24 10.12 4.64
CA THR A 51 -3.62 9.86 4.22
C THR A 51 -3.85 10.23 2.75
N ALA A 52 -3.22 11.30 2.25
CA ALA A 52 -3.25 11.66 0.84
C ALA A 52 -2.58 10.60 -0.05
N GLY A 53 -1.62 9.82 0.47
CA GLY A 53 -1.09 8.64 -0.20
C GLY A 53 -2.15 7.56 -0.48
N PHE A 54 -3.27 7.57 0.24
CA PHE A 54 -4.42 6.69 0.00
C PHE A 54 -5.45 7.33 -0.94
N HIS A 55 -5.38 8.64 -1.21
CA HIS A 55 -6.13 9.31 -2.28
C HIS A 55 -5.50 9.00 -3.65
N ALA A 56 -5.23 7.74 -3.91
CA ALA A 56 -4.99 7.27 -5.25
C ALA A 56 -6.37 7.16 -5.92
N ARG A 57 -6.55 7.82 -7.08
CA ARG A 57 -7.76 7.67 -7.92
C ARG A 57 -7.76 6.26 -8.52
N GLN A 58 -8.05 5.26 -7.71
CA GLN A 58 -7.83 3.85 -8.04
C GLN A 58 -9.08 3.00 -7.82
N ALA A 59 -9.27 2.00 -8.68
CA ALA A 59 -10.44 1.13 -8.66
C ALA A 59 -10.38 0.05 -7.55
N ALA A 60 -9.18 -0.32 -7.06
CA ALA A 60 -9.02 -1.31 -5.99
C ALA A 60 -7.69 -1.16 -5.22
N GLY A 61 -7.76 -0.94 -3.90
CA GLY A 61 -6.62 -0.96 -2.99
C GLY A 61 -6.67 -2.17 -2.05
N ILE A 62 -5.57 -2.90 -1.92
CA ILE A 62 -5.41 -4.02 -0.99
C ILE A 62 -4.37 -3.64 0.07
N PHE A 63 -4.69 -3.87 1.34
CA PHE A 63 -3.80 -3.62 2.47
C PHE A 63 -3.44 -4.93 3.15
N THR A 64 -2.15 -5.21 3.28
CA THR A 64 -1.67 -6.35 4.07
C THR A 64 -1.05 -5.86 5.36
N TYR A 65 -1.08 -6.68 6.41
CA TYR A 65 -0.43 -6.35 7.68
C TYR A 65 0.01 -7.63 8.39
N LEU A 66 1.02 -7.51 9.25
CA LEU A 66 1.42 -8.60 10.14
C LEU A 66 1.06 -8.25 11.59
N PRO A 67 0.25 -9.05 12.30
CA PRO A 67 -0.17 -8.75 13.67
C PRO A 67 1.01 -8.52 14.62
N GLU A 68 2.10 -9.27 14.44
CA GLU A 68 3.28 -9.24 15.30
C GLU A 68 4.09 -7.94 15.23
N ARG A 69 3.91 -7.14 14.16
CA ARG A 69 4.69 -5.90 13.94
C ARG A 69 4.10 -4.65 14.59
N GLY A 70 2.97 -4.77 15.29
CA GLY A 70 2.34 -3.67 16.03
C GLY A 70 1.63 -2.65 15.13
N ARG A 71 0.63 -1.97 15.71
CA ARG A 71 -0.29 -1.03 15.02
C ARG A 71 -0.62 0.22 15.84
N ARG A 72 0.15 0.54 16.87
CA ARG A 72 -0.22 1.62 17.80
C ARG A 72 -0.16 2.99 17.13
N SER A 73 0.84 3.26 16.30
CA SER A 73 1.01 4.57 15.68
C SER A 73 0.06 4.78 14.49
N ILE A 74 -0.36 3.70 13.84
CA ILE A 74 -1.27 3.72 12.69
C ILE A 74 -2.73 3.34 13.04
N ALA A 75 -3.05 3.10 14.31
CA ALA A 75 -4.40 2.75 14.75
C ALA A 75 -5.51 3.68 14.20
N PRO A 76 -5.33 5.01 14.12
CA PRO A 76 -6.34 5.92 13.58
C PRO A 76 -6.68 5.69 12.10
N LEU A 77 -5.84 4.97 11.35
CA LEU A 77 -6.04 4.69 9.94
C LEU A 77 -7.08 3.59 9.69
N TYR A 78 -7.19 2.61 10.59
CA TYR A 78 -8.11 1.49 10.42
C TYR A 78 -9.59 1.91 10.40
N PRO A 79 -10.06 2.83 11.27
CA PRO A 79 -11.40 3.41 11.14
C PRO A 79 -11.63 4.11 9.80
N LEU A 80 -10.62 4.79 9.24
CA LEU A 80 -10.74 5.44 7.93
C LEU A 80 -10.91 4.40 6.82
N LEU A 81 -10.09 3.34 6.82
CA LEU A 81 -10.23 2.23 5.87
C LEU A 81 -11.61 1.57 5.99
N ALA A 82 -12.09 1.32 7.21
CA ALA A 82 -13.42 0.76 7.44
C ALA A 82 -14.52 1.68 6.90
N SER A 83 -14.43 2.99 7.13
CA SER A 83 -15.39 3.98 6.62
C SER A 83 -15.38 4.08 5.09
N ALA A 84 -14.25 3.77 4.45
CA ALA A 84 -14.10 3.68 3.00
C ALA A 84 -14.58 2.35 2.41
N GLY A 85 -15.16 1.45 3.23
CA GLY A 85 -15.69 0.15 2.79
C GLY A 85 -14.64 -0.95 2.64
N VAL A 86 -13.43 -0.76 3.17
CA VAL A 86 -12.37 -1.79 3.14
C VAL A 86 -12.76 -2.95 4.07
N GLN A 87 -12.86 -4.16 3.50
CA GLN A 87 -13.14 -5.38 4.24
C GLN A 87 -11.83 -6.00 4.76
N THR A 88 -11.80 -6.39 6.04
CA THR A 88 -10.65 -7.09 6.62
C THR A 88 -10.89 -8.59 6.56
N LEU A 89 -9.97 -9.31 5.91
CA LEU A 89 -9.98 -10.77 5.82
C LEU A 89 -8.75 -11.33 6.53
N SER A 90 -8.95 -12.37 7.34
CA SER A 90 -7.85 -13.16 7.90
C SER A 90 -7.51 -14.27 6.91
N VAL A 91 -6.24 -14.35 6.52
CA VAL A 91 -5.72 -15.40 5.63
C VAL A 91 -4.87 -16.33 6.48
N ALA A 92 -5.17 -17.63 6.42
CA ALA A 92 -4.48 -18.69 7.16
C ALA A 92 -3.25 -19.18 6.41
#